data_AF-A0A8J6QIP8-F1
#
_entry.id   AF-A0A8J6QIP8-F1
#
_cell.length_a   1.000
_cell.length_b   1.000
_cell.length_c   1.000
_cell.angle_alpha   90.00
_cell.angle_beta   90.00
_cell.angle_gamma   90.00
#
_symmetry.space_group_name_H-M   'P 1'
#
loop_
_entity.id
_entity.type
_entity.pdbx_description
1 polymer ?
#
loop_
_entity_poly.entity_id
_entity_poly.type
_entity_poly.pdbx_seq_one_letter_code
_entity_poly.pdbx_strand_id
1 'polypeptide(L)'
;MANHLHQRFPVGAVVKLAKPCMGNPAGSLAFVYENYRLGASRQGISLLFANGKYDGFGPECVALFGLTLVRIESTLQDYQFSNVGQLDIDRQRKVFAPAFA
;
A
#
# COMPACT_ATOMS: atom_id res chain seq x y z
N MET A 1 20.64 -8.12 7.50
CA MET A 1 19.39 -8.79 7.07
C MET A 1 18.94 -8.11 5.79
N ALA A 2 18.79 -8.86 4.69
CA ALA A 2 18.21 -8.28 3.48
C ALA A 2 16.78 -7.84 3.80
N ASN A 3 16.43 -6.60 3.46
CA ASN A 3 15.09 -6.10 3.62
C ASN A 3 14.22 -6.79 2.54
N HIS A 4 13.27 -7.62 2.96
CA HIS A 4 12.38 -8.39 2.07
C HIS A 4 11.01 -7.72 1.93
N LEU A 5 10.93 -6.40 2.12
CA LEU A 5 9.68 -5.66 2.20
C LEU A 5 8.83 -5.83 0.95
N HIS A 6 9.45 -5.68 -0.23
CA HIS A 6 8.75 -5.78 -1.52
C HIS A 6 8.26 -7.21 -1.85
N GLN A 7 8.91 -8.23 -1.29
CA GLN A 7 8.47 -9.62 -1.44
C GLN A 7 7.30 -9.93 -0.50
N ARG A 8 7.31 -9.35 0.70
CA ARG A 8 6.24 -9.50 1.67
C ARG A 8 4.99 -8.68 1.31
N PHE A 9 5.19 -7.53 0.68
CA PHE A 9 4.15 -6.58 0.27
C PHE A 9 4.42 -6.15 -1.18
N PRO A 10 4.14 -7.01 -2.16
CA PRO A 10 4.25 -6.64 -3.57
C PRO A 10 3.15 -5.63 -3.96
N VAL A 11 3.32 -4.95 -5.10
CA VAL A 11 2.21 -4.24 -5.74
C VAL A 11 1.06 -5.22 -5.98
N GLY A 12 -0.17 -4.78 -5.76
CA GLY A 12 -1.32 -5.69 -5.75
C GLY A 12 -1.72 -6.17 -4.35
N ALA A 13 -0.84 -6.04 -3.35
CA ALA A 13 -1.13 -6.52 -2.01
C ALA A 13 -2.21 -5.67 -1.32
N VAL A 14 -3.17 -6.36 -0.71
CA VAL A 14 -4.10 -5.77 0.25
C VAL A 14 -3.61 -6.09 1.65
N VAL A 15 -3.42 -5.05 2.45
CA VAL A 15 -2.86 -5.10 3.80
C VAL A 15 -3.85 -4.55 4.81
N LYS A 16 -3.69 -4.95 6.07
CA LYS A 16 -4.51 -4.49 7.19
C LYS A 16 -3.67 -3.82 8.27
N LEU A 17 -4.15 -2.70 8.80
CA LEU A 17 -3.55 -2.00 9.94
C LEU A 17 -3.87 -2.71 11.26
N ALA A 18 -2.89 -2.80 12.16
CA ALA A 18 -3.14 -3.16 13.56
C ALA A 18 -3.35 -1.93 14.46
N LYS A 19 -2.88 -0.74 14.04
CA LYS A 19 -3.02 0.53 14.76
C LYS A 19 -3.58 1.63 13.85
N PRO A 20 -4.31 2.61 14.39
CA PRO A 20 -4.85 3.70 13.58
C PRO A 20 -3.74 4.51 12.92
N CYS A 21 -3.97 4.95 11.68
CA CYS A 21 -3.04 5.74 10.90
C CYS A 21 -3.78 6.61 9.87
N MET A 22 -3.37 7.87 9.72
CA MET A 22 -3.97 8.82 8.76
C MET A 22 -5.50 8.98 8.86
N GLY A 23 -6.10 8.77 10.03
CA GLY A 23 -7.56 8.80 10.20
C GLY A 23 -8.26 7.53 9.70
N ASN A 24 -7.53 6.44 9.48
CA ASN A 24 -8.06 5.09 9.35
C ASN A 24 -7.94 4.37 10.71
N PRO A 25 -9.01 3.75 11.23
CA PRO A 25 -8.94 2.97 12.47
C PRO A 25 -8.09 1.69 12.31
N ALA A 26 -7.77 1.06 13.45
CA ALA A 26 -7.24 -0.31 13.43
C ALA A 26 -8.21 -1.25 12.71
N GLY A 27 -7.68 -2.20 11.93
CA GLY A 27 -8.47 -3.10 11.10
C GLY A 27 -8.79 -2.57 9.70
N SER A 28 -8.52 -1.29 9.40
CA SER A 28 -8.69 -0.76 8.05
C SER A 28 -7.75 -1.41 7.03
N LEU A 29 -8.26 -1.55 5.80
CA LEU A 29 -7.52 -2.06 4.67
C LEU A 29 -6.78 -0.94 3.93
N ALA A 30 -5.64 -1.31 3.35
CA ALA A 30 -4.90 -0.50 2.38
C ALA A 30 -4.43 -1.36 1.22
N PHE A 31 -4.19 -0.73 0.09
CA PHE A 31 -3.68 -1.34 -1.13
C PHE A 31 -2.25 -0.85 -1.41
N VAL A 32 -1.33 -1.76 -1.70
CA VAL A 32 0.03 -1.43 -2.12
C VAL A 32 0.04 -1.11 -3.61
N TYR A 33 0.19 0.16 -3.96
CA TYR A 33 0.17 0.63 -5.35
C TYR A 33 1.56 0.88 -5.94
N GLU A 34 2.59 0.89 -5.12
CA GLU A 34 3.97 1.15 -5.54
C GLU A 34 4.95 0.52 -4.56
N ASN A 35 6.03 -0.06 -5.10
CA ASN A 35 7.21 -0.45 -4.36
C ASN A 35 8.38 0.43 -4.81
N TYR A 36 8.98 1.19 -3.90
CA TYR A 36 10.01 2.18 -4.23
C TYR A 36 11.30 1.96 -3.43
N ARG A 37 12.37 2.64 -3.85
CA ARG A 37 13.64 2.66 -3.12
C ARG A 37 14.08 4.11 -2.88
N LEU A 38 14.46 4.41 -1.64
CA LEU A 38 15.12 5.65 -1.27
C LEU A 38 16.62 5.41 -1.14
N GLY A 39 17.39 6.03 -2.03
CA GLY A 39 18.81 5.73 -2.18
C GLY A 39 19.07 4.28 -2.59
N ALA A 40 20.25 3.77 -2.24
CA ALA A 40 20.70 2.46 -2.72
C ALA A 40 19.97 1.27 -2.06
N SER A 41 19.52 1.41 -0.81
CA SER A 41 19.15 0.24 0.01
C SER A 41 17.82 0.33 0.75
N ARG A 42 17.23 1.51 0.93
CA ARG A 42 16.00 1.64 1.73
C ARG A 42 14.78 1.36 0.88
N GLN A 43 14.17 0.20 1.09
CA GLN A 43 12.89 -0.17 0.48
C GLN A 43 11.73 0.55 1.16
N GLY A 44 10.71 0.87 0.38
CA GLY A 44 9.44 1.39 0.86
C GLY A 44 8.29 0.93 -0.02
N ILE A 45 7.08 0.98 0.53
CA ILE A 45 5.84 0.66 -0.18
C ILE A 45 4.89 1.85 -0.05
N SER A 46 4.16 2.18 -1.09
CA SER A 46 3.14 3.21 -1.02
C SER A 46 1.76 2.57 -0.87
N LEU A 47 0.99 3.07 0.09
CA LEU A 47 -0.30 2.53 0.48
C LEU A 47 -1.43 3.50 0.11
N LEU A 48 -2.50 2.99 -0.47
CA LEU A 48 -3.76 3.71 -0.65
C LEU A 48 -4.81 3.11 0.29
N PHE A 49 -5.43 3.93 1.12
CA PHE A 49 -6.50 3.53 2.03
C PHE A 49 -7.88 3.71 1.39
N ALA A 50 -8.88 2.99 1.91
CA ALA A 50 -10.27 3.10 1.44
C ALA A 50 -10.84 4.52 1.57
N ASN A 51 -10.37 5.32 2.54
CA ASN A 51 -10.76 6.72 2.70
C ASN A 51 -10.07 7.67 1.70
N GLY A 52 -9.30 7.14 0.74
CA GLY A 52 -8.63 7.87 -0.32
C GLY A 52 -7.30 8.51 0.08
N LYS A 53 -6.89 8.43 1.35
CA LYS A 53 -5.58 8.89 1.78
C LYS A 53 -4.51 7.89 1.36
N TYR A 54 -3.30 8.39 1.11
CA TYR A 54 -2.16 7.57 0.73
C TYR A 54 -0.85 8.11 1.31
N ASP A 55 0.11 7.22 1.56
CA ASP A 55 1.45 7.58 2.05
C ASP A 55 2.47 6.45 1.80
N GLY A 56 3.76 6.80 1.88
CA GLY A 56 4.90 5.89 1.78
C GLY A 56 5.29 5.30 3.14
N PHE A 57 5.45 3.98 3.18
CA PHE A 57 5.79 3.22 4.38
C PHE A 57 7.13 2.52 4.22
N GLY A 58 8.08 2.89 5.08
CA GLY A 58 9.30 2.10 5.31
C GLY A 58 9.09 0.93 6.27
N PRO A 59 10.11 0.08 6.48
CA PRO A 59 10.05 -1.06 7.39
C PRO A 59 9.64 -0.67 8.82
N GLU A 60 10.13 0.47 9.29
CA GLU A 60 9.77 1.03 10.59
C GLU A 60 8.28 1.39 10.69
N CYS A 61 7.68 1.95 9.63
CA CYS A 61 6.24 2.23 9.59
C CYS A 61 5.43 0.92 9.58
N VAL A 62 5.88 -0.07 8.79
CA VAL A 62 5.27 -1.42 8.75
C VAL A 62 5.24 -2.05 10.13
N ALA A 63 6.34 -1.98 10.88
CA ALA A 63 6.42 -2.49 12.24
C ALA A 63 5.58 -1.65 13.21
N LEU A 64 5.65 -0.32 13.13
CA LEU A 64 4.95 0.61 14.02
C LEU A 64 3.43 0.40 13.96
N PHE A 65 2.88 0.33 12.75
CA PHE A 65 1.44 0.22 12.50
C PHE A 65 0.94 -1.23 12.38
N GLY A 66 1.85 -2.22 12.44
CA GLY A 66 1.52 -3.65 12.45
C GLY A 66 0.84 -4.12 11.16
N LEU A 67 1.38 -3.72 10.01
CA LEU A 67 0.84 -4.08 8.70
C LEU A 67 0.91 -5.59 8.46
N THR A 68 -0.23 -6.18 8.14
CA THR A 68 -0.37 -7.62 7.85
C THR A 68 -0.93 -7.81 6.45
N LEU A 69 -0.31 -8.69 5.66
CA LEU A 69 -0.82 -9.08 4.36
C LEU A 69 -2.13 -9.85 4.53
N VAL A 70 -3.17 -9.44 3.80
CA VAL A 70 -4.48 -10.10 3.80
C VAL A 70 -4.61 -10.99 2.56
N ARG A 71 -4.35 -10.40 1.38
CA ARG A 71 -4.39 -11.10 0.08
C ARG A 71 -3.57 -10.36 -0.95
N ILE A 72 -3.35 -11.00 -2.10
CA ILE A 72 -2.93 -10.34 -3.33
C ILE A 72 -4.16 -10.18 -4.22
N GLU A 73 -4.44 -8.95 -4.63
CA GLU A 73 -5.50 -8.65 -5.58
C GLU A 73 -4.94 -8.77 -7.01
N SER A 74 -5.15 -9.94 -7.61
CA SER A 74 -4.59 -10.29 -8.93
C SER A 74 -4.95 -9.30 -10.03
N THR A 75 -6.12 -8.66 -9.95
CA THR A 75 -6.56 -7.67 -10.94
C THR A 75 -5.78 -6.35 -10.88
N LEU A 76 -5.02 -6.13 -9.79
CA LEU A 76 -4.26 -4.91 -9.54
C LEU A 76 -2.74 -5.16 -9.41
N GLN A 77 -2.27 -6.40 -9.59
CA GLN A 77 -0.86 -6.76 -9.41
C GLN A 77 0.08 -6.03 -10.39
N ASP A 78 -0.44 -5.70 -11.58
CA ASP A 78 0.29 -5.05 -12.67
C ASP A 78 0.02 -3.53 -12.73
N TYR A 79 -0.59 -2.96 -11.67
CA TYR A 79 -0.83 -1.52 -11.59
C TYR A 79 0.50 -0.75 -11.65
N GLN A 80 0.56 0.25 -12.53
CA GLN A 80 1.74 1.08 -12.71
C GLN A 80 1.48 2.49 -12.20
N PHE A 81 2.01 2.79 -11.02
CA PHE A 81 2.00 4.15 -10.51
C PHE A 81 2.86 5.06 -11.39
N SER A 82 2.25 6.16 -11.86
CA SER A 82 2.93 7.19 -12.64
C SER A 82 3.17 8.45 -11.80
N ASN A 83 2.09 8.99 -11.23
CA ASN A 83 2.12 10.17 -10.39
C ASN A 83 0.82 10.29 -9.58
N VAL A 84 0.80 11.21 -8.62
CA VAL A 84 -0.35 11.45 -7.74
C VAL A 84 -1.62 11.89 -8.47
N GLY A 85 -1.49 12.59 -9.60
CA GLY A 85 -2.64 13.00 -10.42
C GLY A 85 -3.32 11.79 -11.06
N GLN A 86 -2.53 10.87 -11.63
CA GLN A 86 -3.04 9.61 -12.17
C GLN A 86 -3.69 8.75 -11.08
N LEU A 87 -3.06 8.66 -9.90
CA LEU A 87 -3.60 7.91 -8.76
C LEU A 87 -4.98 8.43 -8.33
N ASP A 88 -5.17 9.75 -8.25
CA ASP A 88 -6.47 10.32 -7.88
C ASP A 88 -7.52 10.09 -8.97
N ILE A 89 -7.16 10.23 -10.25
CA ILE A 89 -8.06 9.90 -11.38
C ILE A 89 -8.51 8.44 -11.31
N ASP A 90 -7.59 7.50 -11.09
CA ASP A 90 -7.90 6.08 -11.03
C ASP A 90 -8.77 5.73 -9.81
N ARG A 91 -8.55 6.40 -8.68
CA ARG A 91 -9.40 6.30 -7.50
C ARG A 91 -10.81 6.81 -7.79
N GLN A 92 -10.96 7.97 -8.42
CA GLN A 92 -12.26 8.50 -8.81
C GLN A 92 -12.99 7.59 -9.79
N ARG A 93 -12.25 6.92 -10.68
CA ARG A 93 -12.76 5.89 -11.62
C ARG A 93 -13.03 4.53 -10.96
N LYS A 94 -12.79 4.39 -9.65
CA LYS A 94 -12.99 3.16 -8.88
C LYS A 94 -12.12 1.98 -9.34
N VAL A 95 -10.96 2.24 -9.94
CA VAL A 95 -9.99 1.20 -10.33
C VAL A 95 -9.63 0.30 -9.14
N PHE A 96 -9.45 0.90 -7.96
CA PHE A 96 -9.06 0.18 -6.74
C PHE A 96 -10.22 -0.45 -5.97
N ALA A 97 -11.45 -0.43 -6.49
CA ALA A 97 -12.60 -1.04 -5.80
C ALA A 97 -12.37 -2.52 -5.42
N PRO A 98 -11.74 -3.39 -6.24
CA PRO A 98 -11.46 -4.78 -5.87
C PRO A 98 -10.61 -4.94 -4.61
N ALA A 99 -9.76 -3.96 -4.27
CA ALA A 99 -8.94 -4.01 -3.06
C ALA A 99 -9.74 -3.83 -1.76
N PHE A 100 -10.94 -3.24 -1.85
CA PHE A 100 -11.77 -2.86 -0.69
C PHE A 100 -13.15 -3.51 -0.68
N ALA A 101 -13.43 -4.40 -1.65
CA ALA A 101 -14.62 -5.23 -1.69
C ALA A 101 -14.59 -6.35 -0.64
#